data_AF-A0A368N0D9-F1
#
_entry.id   AF-A0A368N0D9-F1
#
_cell.length_a   1.000
_cell.length_b   1.000
_cell.length_c   1.000
_cell.angle_alpha   90.00
_cell.angle_beta   90.00
_cell.angle_gamma   90.00
#
_symmetry.space_group_name_H-M   'P 1'
#
loop_
_entity.id
_entity.type
_entity.pdbx_description
1 polymer ?
#
loop_
_entity_poly.entity_id
_entity_poly.type
_entity_poly.pdbx_seq_one_letter_code
_entity_poly.pdbx_strand_id
1 'polypeptide(L)'
;MNIADAFEKAQHKTRVLVAGNEVQQLLKNILNFHGKNFDEITETSTDTGNDFALYSTQDLIAGSDFRPNIALITTPVNAEESQLLVSKMTSGGVLIYPENHVIFSEALQQTSNYFRQLPYSTSEYSQKDGYFIAKTSLGELPLEIQKSDTMMHLEGLRLCCQQFGLMEEEFYEALLAVSSM
;
A
#
# COMPACT_ATOMS: atom_id res chain seq x y z
N MET A 1 -7.42 11.94 15.82
CA MET A 1 -8.66 11.53 15.12
C MET A 1 -9.06 10.18 15.69
N ASN A 2 -10.33 9.99 16.07
CA ASN A 2 -10.80 8.64 16.38
C ASN A 2 -10.92 7.87 15.06
N ILE A 3 -10.28 6.71 14.95
CA ILE A 3 -10.34 5.90 13.72
C ILE A 3 -11.77 5.42 13.41
N ALA A 4 -12.63 5.32 14.43
CA ALA A 4 -14.05 5.06 14.23
C ALA A 4 -14.70 6.13 13.34
N ASP A 5 -14.39 7.41 13.58
CA ASP A 5 -14.90 8.53 12.77
C ASP A 5 -14.34 8.47 11.34
N ALA A 6 -13.09 8.03 11.18
CA ALA A 6 -12.48 7.84 9.86
C ALA A 6 -13.19 6.74 9.06
N PHE A 7 -13.50 5.62 9.72
CA PHE A 7 -14.26 4.53 9.12
C PHE A 7 -15.67 4.97 8.72
N GLU A 8 -16.39 5.66 9.60
CA GLU A 8 -17.76 6.13 9.32
C GLU A 8 -17.81 7.07 8.10
N LYS A 9 -16.84 7.98 7.98
CA LYS A 9 -16.70 8.88 6.81
C LYS A 9 -16.36 8.15 5.51
N ALA A 10 -15.74 6.97 5.60
CA ALA A 10 -15.25 6.21 4.45
C ALA A 10 -16.04 4.91 4.18
N GLN A 11 -17.16 4.68 4.87
CA GLN A 11 -17.88 3.40 4.83
C GLN A 11 -18.39 3.03 3.42
N HIS A 12 -18.70 4.04 2.60
CA HIS A 12 -19.19 3.88 1.22
C HIS A 12 -18.08 3.87 0.17
N LYS A 13 -16.81 3.98 0.59
CA LYS A 13 -15.65 4.07 -0.28
C LYS A 13 -14.83 2.81 -0.27
N THR A 14 -13.97 2.67 -1.26
CA THR A 14 -12.87 1.72 -1.23
C THR A 14 -11.81 2.23 -0.27
N ARG A 15 -11.70 1.60 0.90
CA ARG A 15 -10.75 1.95 1.95
C ARG A 15 -9.41 1.28 1.70
N VAL A 16 -8.38 2.10 1.52
CA VAL A 16 -7.01 1.67 1.27
C VAL A 16 -6.17 1.99 2.51
N LEU A 17 -5.64 0.95 3.13
CA LEU A 17 -4.66 1.06 4.20
C LEU A 17 -3.26 0.86 3.63
N VAL A 18 -2.35 1.79 3.92
CA VAL A 18 -0.90 1.60 3.75
C VAL A 18 -0.30 1.52 5.15
N ALA A 19 0.08 0.31 5.56
CA ALA A 19 0.65 0.04 6.86
C ALA A 19 2.18 0.21 6.81
N GLY A 20 2.62 1.42 7.12
CA GLY A 20 3.99 1.90 6.95
C GLY A 20 4.03 3.25 6.23
N ASN A 21 5.19 3.90 6.25
CA ASN A 21 5.38 5.26 5.70
C ASN A 21 6.29 5.28 4.47
N GLU A 22 6.93 4.15 4.17
CA GLU A 22 8.05 4.03 3.24
C GLU A 22 7.62 4.35 1.80
N VAL A 23 6.37 4.01 1.46
CA VAL A 23 5.81 4.14 0.10
C VAL A 23 4.64 5.12 0.02
N GLN A 24 4.17 5.68 1.13
CA GLN A 24 2.98 6.52 1.17
C GLN A 24 3.06 7.70 0.19
N GLN A 25 4.13 8.49 0.26
CA GLN A 25 4.26 9.66 -0.61
C GLN A 25 4.42 9.27 -2.07
N LEU A 26 5.13 8.17 -2.35
CA LEU A 26 5.31 7.68 -3.71
C LEU A 26 4.00 7.19 -4.32
N LEU A 27 3.18 6.46 -3.56
CA LEU A 27 1.82 6.07 -3.96
C LEU A 27 1.01 7.31 -4.34
N LYS A 28 0.95 8.32 -3.46
CA LYS A 28 0.20 9.55 -3.71
C LYS A 28 0.67 10.25 -4.99
N ASN A 29 1.98 10.34 -5.20
CA ASN A 29 2.54 10.97 -6.39
C ASN A 29 2.16 10.20 -7.67
N ILE A 30 2.24 8.87 -7.66
CA ILE A 30 1.85 8.02 -8.81
C ILE A 30 0.35 8.16 -9.11
N LEU A 31 -0.50 8.13 -8.09
CA LEU A 31 -1.94 8.31 -8.26
C LEU A 31 -2.27 9.69 -8.83
N ASN A 32 -1.64 10.75 -8.30
CA ASN A 32 -1.82 12.12 -8.79
C ASN A 32 -1.33 12.30 -10.24
N PHE A 33 -0.19 11.70 -10.59
CA PHE A 33 0.35 11.74 -11.94
C PHE A 33 -0.66 11.20 -12.97
N HIS A 34 -1.39 10.14 -12.62
CA HIS A 34 -2.43 9.53 -13.44
C HIS A 34 -3.85 10.10 -13.23
N GLY A 35 -3.98 11.20 -12.47
CA GLY A 35 -5.28 11.82 -12.18
C GLY A 35 -6.26 10.93 -11.41
N LYS A 36 -5.74 9.96 -10.64
CA LYS A 36 -6.55 9.09 -9.76
C LYS A 36 -6.88 9.86 -8.48
N ASN A 37 -8.15 10.21 -8.31
CA ASN A 37 -8.61 10.95 -7.13
C ASN A 37 -8.85 10.03 -5.93
N PHE A 38 -8.47 10.49 -4.75
CA PHE A 38 -8.67 9.81 -3.47
C PHE A 38 -8.79 10.83 -2.35
N ASP A 39 -9.49 10.45 -1.28
CA ASP A 39 -9.52 11.22 -0.04
C ASP A 39 -8.45 10.71 0.91
N GLU A 40 -7.50 11.56 1.26
CA GLU A 40 -6.53 11.25 2.31
C GLU A 40 -7.19 11.38 3.68
N ILE A 41 -7.17 10.29 4.45
CA ILE A 41 -7.72 10.23 5.79
C ILE A 41 -6.73 10.85 6.77
N THR A 42 -7.13 11.99 7.32
CA THR A 42 -6.39 12.80 8.30
C THR A 42 -7.39 13.38 9.30
N GLU A 43 -6.92 13.99 10.40
CA GLU A 43 -7.84 14.54 11.40
C GLU A 43 -8.82 15.58 10.85
N THR A 44 -8.40 16.30 9.80
CA THR A 44 -9.18 17.35 9.14
C THR A 44 -9.82 16.88 7.84
N SER A 45 -9.74 15.59 7.50
CA SER A 45 -10.26 15.08 6.24
C SER A 45 -11.78 15.29 6.15
N THR A 46 -12.18 15.86 5.01
CA THR A 46 -13.56 16.04 4.59
C THR A 46 -13.81 15.11 3.42
N ASP A 47 -14.97 14.45 3.41
CA ASP A 47 -15.40 13.63 2.27
C ASP A 47 -15.58 14.53 1.04
N THR A 48 -14.81 14.27 -0.04
CA THR A 48 -14.90 15.04 -1.29
C THR A 48 -15.68 14.31 -2.40
N GLY A 49 -16.27 13.14 -2.09
CA GLY A 49 -17.00 12.30 -3.04
C GLY A 49 -16.13 11.37 -3.86
N ASN A 50 -14.83 11.26 -3.56
CA ASN A 50 -13.93 10.31 -4.24
C ASN A 50 -14.24 8.86 -3.89
N ASP A 51 -14.00 7.95 -4.84
CA ASP A 51 -14.26 6.50 -4.66
C ASP A 51 -13.32 5.84 -3.65
N PHE A 52 -12.13 6.42 -3.45
CA PHE A 52 -11.07 5.87 -2.61
C PHE A 52 -10.85 6.73 -1.36
N ALA A 53 -10.62 6.06 -0.24
CA ALA A 53 -10.16 6.67 1.00
C ALA A 53 -8.81 6.05 1.39
N LEU A 54 -7.74 6.84 1.36
CA LEU A 54 -6.39 6.41 1.65
C LEU A 54 -6.00 6.77 3.08
N TYR A 55 -5.68 5.76 3.89
CA TYR A 55 -5.18 5.92 5.25
C TYR A 55 -3.80 5.29 5.36
N SER A 56 -2.84 6.02 5.92
CA SER A 56 -1.48 5.52 6.16
C SER A 56 -1.14 5.63 7.64
N THR A 57 -0.60 4.54 8.20
CA THR A 57 -0.24 4.47 9.62
C THR A 57 0.77 3.35 9.87
N GLN A 58 1.61 3.51 10.90
CA GLN A 58 2.44 2.42 11.42
C GLN A 58 1.73 1.64 12.54
N ASP A 59 0.67 2.22 13.13
CA ASP A 59 -0.17 1.54 14.11
C ASP A 59 -1.17 0.65 13.37
N LEU A 60 -0.85 -0.65 13.27
CA LEU A 60 -1.72 -1.62 12.60
C LEU A 60 -3.02 -1.88 13.36
N ILE A 61 -3.09 -1.64 14.67
CA ILE A 61 -4.33 -1.81 15.43
C ILE A 61 -5.32 -0.74 14.98
N ALA A 62 -4.88 0.52 14.95
CA ALA A 62 -5.66 1.61 14.36
C ALA A 62 -5.95 1.35 12.87
N GLY A 63 -4.96 0.92 12.08
CA GLY A 63 -5.15 0.55 10.67
C GLY A 63 -6.23 -0.52 10.47
N SER A 64 -6.30 -1.50 11.38
CA SER A 64 -7.29 -2.59 11.34
C SER A 64 -8.70 -2.09 11.63
N ASP A 65 -8.86 -1.12 12.54
CA ASP A 65 -10.16 -0.51 12.84
C ASP A 65 -10.75 0.29 11.67
N PHE A 66 -9.90 0.71 10.72
CA PHE A 66 -10.35 1.30 9.46
C PHE A 66 -11.05 0.29 8.53
N ARG A 67 -11.00 -1.02 8.84
CA ARG A 67 -11.64 -2.10 8.06
C ARG A 67 -11.34 -2.00 6.56
N PRO A 68 -10.06 -2.09 6.16
CA PRO A 68 -9.66 -1.81 4.80
C PRO A 68 -10.29 -2.79 3.79
N ASN A 69 -10.57 -2.28 2.59
CA ASN A 69 -10.83 -3.09 1.41
C ASN A 69 -9.51 -3.56 0.80
N ILE A 70 -8.50 -2.68 0.80
CA ILE A 70 -7.16 -2.96 0.29
C ILE A 70 -6.18 -2.62 1.42
N ALA A 71 -5.29 -3.54 1.77
CA ALA A 71 -4.25 -3.32 2.76
C ALA A 71 -2.88 -3.64 2.15
N LEU A 72 -1.99 -2.64 2.10
CA LEU A 72 -0.59 -2.81 1.74
C LEU A 72 0.27 -2.77 3.00
N ILE A 73 1.05 -3.81 3.25
CA ILE A 73 1.93 -3.92 4.42
C ILE A 73 3.37 -3.64 4.00
N THR A 74 3.99 -2.60 4.55
CA THR A 74 5.42 -2.29 4.33
C THR A 74 6.23 -2.23 5.62
N THR A 75 5.58 -2.12 6.78
CA THR A 75 6.22 -2.17 8.10
C THR A 75 6.28 -3.61 8.65
N PRO A 76 7.24 -3.94 9.55
CA PRO A 76 7.18 -5.16 10.34
C PRO A 76 5.85 -5.30 11.09
N VAL A 77 5.38 -6.53 11.25
CA VAL A 77 4.09 -6.87 11.86
C VAL A 77 4.29 -7.99 12.88
N ASN A 78 3.61 -7.91 14.02
CA ASN A 78 3.58 -8.98 15.02
C ASN A 78 2.34 -9.89 14.89
N ALA A 79 2.26 -10.98 15.66
CA ALA A 79 1.19 -11.98 15.54
C ALA A 79 -0.20 -11.41 15.90
N GLU A 80 -0.27 -10.54 16.90
CA GLU A 80 -1.53 -9.93 17.33
C GLU A 80 -2.06 -8.97 16.26
N GLU A 81 -1.18 -8.11 15.73
CA GLU A 81 -1.49 -7.17 14.66
C GLU A 81 -1.94 -7.89 13.38
N SER A 82 -1.25 -8.96 12.98
CA SER A 82 -1.61 -9.71 11.77
C SER A 82 -2.97 -10.39 11.90
N GLN A 83 -3.24 -11.04 13.03
CA GLN A 83 -4.54 -11.65 13.32
C GLN A 83 -5.66 -10.62 13.35
N LEU A 84 -5.43 -9.48 14.02
CA LEU A 84 -6.42 -8.42 14.11
C LEU A 84 -6.76 -7.84 12.74
N LEU A 85 -5.75 -7.51 11.93
CA LEU A 85 -5.94 -6.94 10.61
C LEU A 85 -6.76 -7.87 9.72
N VAL A 86 -6.30 -9.13 9.60
CA VAL A 86 -6.95 -10.16 8.78
C VAL A 86 -8.41 -10.38 9.19
N SER A 87 -8.71 -10.34 10.49
CA SER A 87 -10.08 -10.49 10.99
C SER A 87 -10.99 -9.29 10.67
N LYS A 88 -10.43 -8.08 10.55
CA LYS A 88 -11.17 -6.83 10.34
C LYS A 88 -11.22 -6.34 8.90
N MET A 89 -10.44 -6.95 8.01
CA MET A 89 -10.51 -6.66 6.58
C MET A 89 -11.94 -6.78 6.04
N THR A 90 -12.27 -5.99 5.02
CA THR A 90 -13.56 -6.13 4.33
C THR A 90 -13.54 -7.39 3.45
N SER A 91 -14.57 -8.24 3.56
CA SER A 91 -14.70 -9.43 2.72
C SER A 91 -14.71 -9.06 1.23
N GLY A 92 -14.05 -9.88 0.41
CA GLY A 92 -13.78 -9.60 -1.01
C GLY A 92 -12.63 -8.63 -1.26
N GLY A 93 -11.98 -8.14 -0.20
CA GLY A 93 -10.84 -7.22 -0.28
C GLY A 93 -9.54 -7.83 -0.79
N VAL A 94 -8.43 -7.12 -0.62
CA VAL A 94 -7.10 -7.48 -1.09
C VAL A 94 -6.05 -7.17 -0.03
N LEU A 95 -5.31 -8.18 0.41
CA LEU A 95 -4.15 -8.05 1.27
C LEU A 95 -2.88 -8.18 0.44
N ILE A 96 -2.03 -7.16 0.47
CA ILE A 96 -0.74 -7.08 -0.22
C ILE A 96 0.34 -7.04 0.86
N TYR A 97 1.22 -8.03 0.90
CA TYR A 97 2.16 -8.19 2.00
C TYR A 97 3.48 -8.84 1.55
N PRO A 98 4.61 -8.60 2.26
CA PRO A 98 5.87 -9.24 1.93
C PRO A 98 5.78 -10.76 2.07
N GLU A 99 6.24 -11.51 1.08
CA GLU A 99 6.20 -12.98 1.11
C GLU A 99 7.02 -13.59 2.25
N ASN A 100 8.05 -12.87 2.71
CA ASN A 100 8.90 -13.27 3.83
C ASN A 100 8.26 -13.02 5.21
N HIS A 101 7.10 -12.34 5.28
CA HIS A 101 6.34 -12.16 6.52
C HIS A 101 5.55 -13.43 6.87
N VAL A 102 6.27 -14.44 7.36
CA VAL A 102 5.70 -15.72 7.83
C VAL A 102 4.66 -15.53 8.95
N ILE A 103 4.65 -14.38 9.62
CA ILE A 103 3.70 -13.99 10.66
C ILE A 103 2.24 -13.94 10.16
N PHE A 104 2.03 -13.73 8.86
CA PHE A 104 0.69 -13.78 8.27
C PHE A 104 0.20 -15.22 8.04
N SER A 105 1.08 -16.21 7.93
CA SER A 105 0.69 -17.59 7.59
C SER A 105 -0.32 -18.17 8.57
N GLU A 106 -0.09 -18.01 9.87
CA GLU A 106 -1.00 -18.51 10.89
C GLU A 106 -2.32 -17.73 10.90
N ALA A 107 -2.25 -16.39 10.87
CA ALA A 107 -3.44 -15.53 10.83
C ALA A 107 -4.35 -15.83 9.62
N LEU A 108 -3.74 -16.07 8.45
CA LEU A 108 -4.43 -16.39 7.21
C LEU A 108 -5.04 -17.80 7.20
N GLN A 109 -4.48 -18.74 7.97
CA GLN A 109 -5.06 -20.09 8.13
C GLN A 109 -6.25 -20.09 9.09
N GLN A 110 -6.23 -19.22 10.10
CA GLN A 110 -7.26 -19.18 11.15
C GLN A 110 -8.46 -18.31 10.78
N THR A 111 -8.33 -17.41 9.80
CA THR A 111 -9.40 -16.51 9.41
C THR A 111 -10.49 -17.22 8.59
N SER A 112 -11.75 -16.88 8.88
CA SER A 112 -12.90 -17.24 8.05
C SER A 112 -13.27 -16.15 7.03
N ASN A 113 -12.57 -15.02 7.07
CA ASN A 113 -12.81 -13.89 6.19
C ASN A 113 -12.16 -14.13 4.82
N TYR A 114 -12.94 -14.04 3.75
CA TYR A 114 -12.45 -14.27 2.39
C TYR A 114 -12.00 -12.97 1.76
N PHE A 115 -10.72 -12.87 1.41
CA PHE A 115 -10.12 -11.79 0.62
C PHE A 115 -8.98 -12.35 -0.22
N ARG A 116 -8.58 -11.61 -1.25
CA ARG A 116 -7.45 -11.99 -2.11
C ARG A 116 -6.14 -11.71 -1.40
N GLN A 117 -5.19 -12.62 -1.53
CA GLN A 117 -3.84 -12.49 -0.99
C GLN A 117 -2.88 -12.25 -2.16
N LEU A 118 -2.09 -11.19 -2.08
CA LEU A 118 -1.06 -10.81 -3.05
C LEU A 118 0.28 -10.68 -2.32
N PRO A 119 0.95 -11.80 -2.02
CA PRO A 119 2.31 -11.74 -1.49
C PRO A 119 3.24 -11.11 -2.53
N TYR A 120 4.24 -10.35 -2.08
CA TYR A 120 5.25 -9.77 -2.95
C TYR A 120 6.68 -10.00 -2.45
N SER A 121 7.60 -10.16 -3.40
CA SER A 121 9.04 -10.24 -3.13
C SER A 121 9.65 -8.86 -2.94
N THR A 122 10.70 -8.77 -2.11
CA THR A 122 11.53 -7.56 -2.03
C THR A 122 12.06 -7.21 -3.41
N SER A 123 11.85 -5.98 -3.87
CA SER A 123 12.29 -5.59 -5.20
C SER A 123 13.81 -5.57 -5.31
N GLU A 124 14.34 -6.13 -6.39
CA GLU A 124 15.77 -6.11 -6.67
C GLU A 124 16.22 -4.73 -7.17
N TYR A 125 17.31 -4.24 -6.60
CA TYR A 125 17.96 -3.02 -7.07
C TYR A 125 19.47 -3.09 -6.90
N SER A 126 20.17 -2.25 -7.64
CA SER A 126 21.59 -1.97 -7.43
C SER A 126 21.80 -0.48 -7.18
N GLN A 127 22.99 -0.11 -6.70
CA GLN A 127 23.39 1.29 -6.58
C GLN A 127 24.56 1.56 -7.52
N LYS A 128 24.44 2.63 -8.30
CA LYS A 128 25.50 3.07 -9.22
C LYS A 128 25.49 4.59 -9.32
N ASP A 129 26.66 5.20 -9.16
CA ASP A 129 26.87 6.65 -9.30
C ASP A 129 25.92 7.51 -8.43
N GLY A 130 25.50 6.99 -7.26
CA GLY A 130 24.57 7.66 -6.35
C GLY A 130 23.09 7.44 -6.64
N TYR A 131 22.75 6.69 -7.70
CA TYR A 131 21.37 6.35 -8.08
C TYR A 131 21.03 4.91 -7.70
N PHE A 132 19.75 4.68 -7.39
CA PHE A 132 19.20 3.35 -7.30
C PHE A 132 18.76 2.90 -8.69
N ILE A 133 19.12 1.68 -9.08
CA ILE A 133 18.71 1.07 -10.34
C ILE A 133 17.80 -0.10 -10.01
N ALA A 134 16.50 0.07 -10.22
CA ALA A 134 15.52 -1.01 -10.07
C ALA A 134 15.70 -2.03 -11.20
N LYS A 135 15.70 -3.32 -10.86
CA LYS A 135 15.63 -4.39 -11.85
C LYS A 135 14.17 -4.77 -12.04
N THR A 136 13.66 -4.57 -13.25
CA THR A 136 12.25 -4.79 -13.58
C THR A 136 12.11 -5.75 -14.75
N SER A 137 10.88 -6.21 -14.99
CA SER A 137 10.51 -6.99 -16.18
C SER A 137 10.82 -6.23 -17.49
N LEU A 138 10.80 -4.89 -17.45
CA LEU A 138 11.09 -3.99 -18.56
C LEU A 138 12.60 -3.68 -18.72
N GLY A 139 13.44 -4.23 -17.83
CA GLY A 139 14.87 -3.97 -17.77
C GLY A 139 15.30 -3.16 -16.55
N GLU A 140 16.53 -2.65 -16.60
CA GLU A 140 17.08 -1.80 -15.55
C GLU A 140 16.55 -0.38 -15.66
N LEU A 141 15.90 0.10 -14.60
CA LEU A 141 15.34 1.45 -14.51
C LEU A 141 16.11 2.26 -13.45
N PRO A 142 16.87 3.29 -13.84
CA PRO A 142 17.45 4.22 -12.89
C PRO A 142 16.31 5.06 -12.28
N LEU A 143 16.23 5.05 -10.95
CA LEU A 143 15.23 5.79 -10.18
C LEU A 143 15.94 6.77 -9.25
N GLU A 144 15.42 7.98 -9.14
CA GLU A 144 15.88 8.99 -8.16
C GLU A 144 15.24 8.79 -6.78
N ILE A 145 14.92 7.54 -6.42
CA ILE A 145 14.42 7.20 -5.09
C ILE A 145 15.63 7.09 -4.15
N GLN A 146 15.67 7.92 -3.11
CA GLN A 146 16.84 7.98 -2.20
C GLN A 146 16.80 6.98 -1.04
N LYS A 147 15.68 6.30 -0.81
CA LYS A 147 15.47 5.42 0.36
C LYS A 147 15.42 3.96 -0.05
N SER A 148 16.31 3.16 0.55
CA SER A 148 16.30 1.70 0.40
C SER A 148 14.95 1.09 0.74
N ASP A 149 14.29 1.59 1.78
CA ASP A 149 13.05 0.99 2.28
C ASP A 149 11.89 1.19 1.29
N THR A 150 11.84 2.34 0.61
CA THR A 150 10.92 2.55 -0.51
C THR A 150 11.22 1.60 -1.65
N MET A 151 12.50 1.43 -2.01
CA MET A 151 12.93 0.52 -3.08
C MET A 151 12.53 -0.93 -2.79
N MET A 152 12.69 -1.40 -1.55
CA MET A 152 12.33 -2.76 -1.15
C MET A 152 10.85 -3.10 -1.37
N HIS A 153 9.97 -2.10 -1.41
CA HIS A 153 8.52 -2.28 -1.47
C HIS A 153 7.89 -1.85 -2.80
N LEU A 154 8.68 -1.63 -3.86
CA LEU A 154 8.14 -1.22 -5.16
C LEU A 154 7.16 -2.23 -5.74
N GLU A 155 7.39 -3.53 -5.55
CA GLU A 155 6.48 -4.56 -6.06
C GLU A 155 5.13 -4.55 -5.31
N GLY A 156 5.15 -4.42 -3.99
CA GLY A 156 3.92 -4.25 -3.20
C GLY A 156 3.17 -2.97 -3.58
N LEU A 157 3.91 -1.88 -3.81
CA LEU A 157 3.33 -0.62 -4.27
C LEU A 157 2.71 -0.76 -5.67
N ARG A 158 3.37 -1.45 -6.60
CA ARG A 158 2.87 -1.74 -7.95
C ARG A 158 1.55 -2.50 -7.91
N LEU A 159 1.47 -3.56 -7.11
CA LEU A 159 0.25 -4.34 -6.90
C LEU A 159 -0.87 -3.50 -6.27
N CYS A 160 -0.53 -2.54 -5.41
CA CYS A 160 -1.49 -1.59 -4.84
C CYS A 160 -2.02 -0.63 -5.92
N CYS A 161 -1.15 -0.05 -6.74
CA CYS A 161 -1.53 0.79 -7.87
C CYS A 161 -2.47 0.08 -8.87
N GLN A 162 -2.29 -1.23 -9.08
CA GLN A 162 -3.23 -2.03 -9.88
C GLN A 162 -4.66 -2.03 -9.32
N GLN A 163 -4.84 -1.90 -8.00
CA GLN A 163 -6.18 -1.82 -7.41
C GLN A 163 -6.86 -0.46 -7.69
N PHE A 164 -6.10 0.56 -8.09
CA PHE A 164 -6.60 1.83 -8.64
C PHE A 164 -6.79 1.78 -10.17
N GLY A 165 -6.60 0.60 -10.78
CA GLY A 165 -6.67 0.41 -12.23
C GLY A 165 -5.49 1.02 -12.98
N LEU A 166 -4.29 0.99 -12.39
CA LEU A 166 -3.04 1.33 -13.05
C LEU A 166 -2.27 0.06 -13.40
N MET A 167 -1.99 -0.15 -14.67
CA MET A 167 -1.22 -1.27 -15.18
C MET A 167 0.28 -1.09 -14.89
N GLU A 168 1.04 -2.15 -15.15
CA GLU A 168 2.49 -2.16 -14.89
C GLU A 168 3.26 -1.08 -15.64
N GLU A 169 2.91 -0.84 -16.91
CA GLU A 169 3.53 0.19 -17.73
C GLU A 169 3.25 1.60 -17.18
N GLU A 170 1.99 1.88 -16.81
CA GLU A 170 1.58 3.16 -16.19
C GLU A 170 2.30 3.39 -14.85
N PHE A 171 2.50 2.33 -14.06
CA PHE A 171 3.25 2.41 -12.81
C PHE A 171 4.71 2.83 -13.05
N TYR A 172 5.41 2.16 -13.97
CA TYR A 172 6.82 2.48 -14.26
C TYR A 172 6.98 3.84 -14.95
N GLU A 173 6.05 4.24 -15.81
CA GLU A 173 6.01 5.58 -16.39
C GLU A 173 5.94 6.66 -15.30
N ALA A 174 5.00 6.52 -14.36
CA ALA A 174 4.87 7.45 -13.24
C ALA A 174 6.11 7.42 -12.33
N LEU A 175 6.69 6.25 -12.05
CA LEU A 175 7.91 6.15 -11.25
C LEU A 175 9.05 6.96 -11.86
N LEU A 176 9.28 6.85 -13.16
CA LEU A 176 10.31 7.62 -13.86
C LEU A 176 10.02 9.11 -13.75
N ALA A 177 8.79 9.55 -14.05
CA ALA A 177 8.42 10.97 -14.03
C ALA A 177 8.45 11.61 -12.63
N VAL A 178 7.97 10.89 -11.61
CA VAL A 178 7.89 11.38 -10.23
C VAL A 178 9.27 11.38 -9.57
N SER A 179 10.15 10.45 -9.95
CA SER A 179 11.49 10.44 -9.40
C SER A 179 12.32 11.64 -9.88
N SER A 180 12.07 12.15 -11.08
CA SER A 180 12.76 13.34 -11.63
C SER A 180 12.31 14.69 -11.06
N MET A 181 11.44 14.72 -10.03
CA MET A 181 10.93 15.93 -9.37
C MET A 181 11.48 16.10 -7.95
#